data_AF-A0A0A6UN22-F1
#
_entry.id   AF-A0A0A6UN22-F1
#
_cell.length_a   1.000
_cell.length_b   1.000
_cell.length_c   1.000
_cell.angle_alpha   90.00
_cell.angle_beta   90.00
_cell.angle_gamma   90.00
#
_symmetry.space_group_name_H-M   'P 1'
#
loop_
_entity.id
_entity.type
_entity.pdbx_description
1 polymer ?
#
loop_
_entity_poly.entity_id
_entity_poly.type
_entity_poly.pdbx_seq_one_letter_code
_entity_poly.pdbx_strand_id
1 'polypeptide(L)'
;MGGHAAFPVSGRETADCAECGVTMVPLLTVASGEWYNHDSWRPVEEPAGGFGNPPQIQIGRGWDLYVLRCPTSFDHPFATYEQ
;
A
#
# COMPACT_ATOMS: atom_id res chain seq x y z
N MET A 1 3.84 -7.31 -16.98
CA MET A 1 4.86 -7.70 -15.99
C MET A 1 4.74 -6.66 -14.88
N GLY A 2 4.08 -6.95 -13.76
CA GLY A 2 4.66 -7.67 -12.62
C GLY A 2 5.37 -6.69 -11.69
N GLY A 3 4.66 -5.65 -11.20
CA GLY A 3 5.22 -4.64 -10.29
C GLY A 3 5.30 -5.18 -8.86
N HIS A 4 6.45 -4.98 -8.21
CA HIS A 4 6.61 -5.31 -6.79
C HIS A 4 5.82 -4.33 -5.94
N ALA A 5 5.06 -4.84 -4.97
CA ALA A 5 4.46 -4.01 -3.94
C ALA A 5 5.58 -3.41 -3.07
N ALA A 6 5.55 -2.08 -2.87
CA ALA A 6 6.36 -1.43 -1.87
C ALA A 6 5.82 -1.81 -0.49
N PHE A 7 6.64 -2.46 0.32
CA PHE A 7 6.35 -2.73 1.73
C PHE A 7 7.03 -1.64 2.57
N PRO A 8 6.31 -0.87 3.41
CA PRO A 8 6.97 -0.08 4.42
C PRO A 8 7.57 -1.03 5.47
N VAL A 9 8.90 -1.00 5.61
CA VAL A 9 9.69 -1.79 6.56
C VAL A 9 9.63 -1.21 7.98
N SER A 10 9.16 0.03 8.16
CA SER A 10 8.95 0.62 9.48
C SER A 10 7.66 0.09 10.08
N GLY A 11 7.80 -0.77 11.10
CA GLY A 11 6.74 -1.44 11.82
C GLY A 11 5.51 -0.57 12.07
N ARG A 12 4.42 -0.99 11.45
CA ARG A 12 3.07 -0.47 11.59
C ARG A 12 2.65 -0.53 13.06
N GLU A 13 1.93 0.47 13.54
CA GLU A 13 1.09 0.28 14.72
C GLU A 13 0.16 -0.90 14.40
N THR A 14 0.34 -2.03 15.10
CA THR A 14 -0.35 -3.27 14.80
C THR A 14 -1.85 -3.04 14.95
N ALA A 15 -2.61 -3.13 13.85
CA ALA A 15 -4.06 -3.13 13.96
C ALA A 15 -4.49 -4.54 14.38
N ASP A 16 -5.03 -4.65 15.59
CA ASP A 16 -5.57 -5.90 16.10
C ASP A 16 -7.04 -6.06 15.68
N CYS A 17 -7.42 -7.29 15.36
CA CYS A 17 -8.79 -7.60 14.96
C CYS A 17 -9.75 -7.28 16.12
N ALA A 18 -10.80 -6.49 15.86
CA ALA A 18 -11.78 -6.10 16.87
C ALA A 18 -12.54 -7.29 17.49
N GLU A 19 -12.63 -8.42 16.78
CA GLU A 19 -13.37 -9.62 17.22
C GLU A 19 -12.51 -10.56 18.07
N CYS A 20 -11.24 -10.77 17.71
CA CYS A 20 -10.40 -11.79 18.35
C CYS A 20 -9.05 -11.29 18.88
N GLY A 21 -8.75 -9.99 18.73
CA GLY A 21 -7.53 -9.35 19.25
C GLY A 21 -6.22 -9.79 18.58
N VAL A 22 -6.28 -10.57 17.51
CA VAL A 22 -5.08 -11.01 16.77
C VAL A 22 -4.63 -9.92 15.82
N THR A 23 -3.32 -9.65 15.78
CA THR A 23 -2.72 -8.72 14.82
C THR A 23 -3.06 -9.10 13.38
N MET A 24 -3.65 -8.13 12.68
CA MET A 24 -4.09 -8.30 11.31
C MET A 24 -2.93 -8.25 10.33
N VAL A 25 -3.10 -8.88 9.16
CA VAL A 25 -2.09 -8.95 8.10
C VAL A 25 -2.54 -8.19 6.85
N PRO A 26 -1.61 -7.63 6.05
CA PRO A 26 -1.95 -6.98 4.79
C PRO A 26 -2.67 -7.92 3.83
N LEU A 27 -3.82 -7.47 3.32
CA LEU A 27 -4.54 -8.11 2.22
C LEU A 27 -4.28 -7.38 0.91
N LEU A 28 -4.32 -6.04 0.92
CA LEU A 28 -4.07 -5.18 -0.23
C LEU A 28 -3.30 -3.94 0.21
N THR A 29 -2.29 -3.57 -0.59
CA THR A 29 -1.58 -2.30 -0.48
C THR A 29 -1.66 -1.61 -1.83
N VAL A 30 -2.07 -0.35 -1.84
CA VAL A 30 -2.11 0.50 -3.04
C VAL A 30 -1.31 1.74 -2.73
N ALA A 31 -0.19 1.90 -3.44
CA ALA A 31 0.61 3.11 -3.35
C ALA A 31 -0.04 4.23 -4.19
N SER A 32 0.10 5.47 -3.74
CA SER A 32 -0.31 6.66 -4.52
C SER A 32 0.66 7.03 -5.65
N GLY A 33 1.82 6.38 -5.69
CA GLY A 33 2.82 6.56 -6.74
C GLY A 33 3.62 5.29 -6.97
N GLU A 34 4.13 5.15 -8.19
CA GLU A 34 4.99 4.04 -8.62
C GLU A 34 6.48 4.36 -8.43
N TRP A 35 6.87 5.64 -8.54
CA TRP A 35 8.23 6.11 -8.32
C TRP A 35 8.26 7.56 -7.84
N TYR A 36 9.37 7.98 -7.23
CA TYR A 36 9.50 9.33 -6.64
C TYR A 36 10.65 10.13 -7.25
N ASN A 37 11.83 9.52 -7.44
CA ASN A 37 13.02 10.20 -7.96
C ASN A 37 13.87 9.27 -8.86
N HIS A 38 15.11 9.69 -9.17
CA HIS A 38 16.05 8.94 -10.00
C HIS A 38 16.60 7.66 -9.33
N ASP A 39 16.44 7.51 -8.01
CA ASP A 39 16.89 6.32 -7.26
C ASP A 39 15.81 5.25 -7.13
N SER A 40 14.55 5.58 -7.46
CA SER A 40 13.44 4.61 -7.54
C SER A 40 13.41 3.91 -8.90
N TRP A 41 12.95 2.66 -8.91
CA TRP A 41 12.66 1.94 -10.15
C TRP A 41 11.68 2.74 -11.01
N ARG A 42 11.95 2.84 -12.31
CA ARG A 42 11.05 3.44 -13.30
C ARG A 42 11.10 2.65 -14.61
N PRO A 43 10.00 2.57 -15.38
CA PRO A 43 10.06 2.01 -16.74
C PRO A 43 11.08 2.76 -17.60
N VAL A 44 11.76 2.05 -18.51
CA VAL A 44 12.77 2.65 -19.39
C VAL A 44 12.13 3.51 -20.48
N GLU A 45 10.87 3.21 -20.81
CA GLU A 45 10.05 3.92 -21.77
C GLU A 45 9.54 5.28 -21.24
N GLU A 46 9.58 5.51 -19.93
CA GLU A 46 9.12 6.76 -19.33
C GLU A 46 10.10 7.91 -19.63
N PRO A 47 9.62 9.05 -20.17
CA PRO A 47 10.47 10.18 -20.49
C PRO A 47 11.13 10.78 -19.25
N ALA A 48 12.28 11.43 -19.44
CA ALA A 48 12.90 12.22 -18.39
C ALA A 48 11.94 13.35 -17.96
N GLY A 49 11.44 13.26 -16.72
CA GLY A 49 10.41 14.17 -16.20
C GLY A 49 8.97 13.59 -16.19
N GLY A 50 8.81 12.30 -16.53
CA GLY A 50 7.52 11.59 -16.40
C GLY A 50 6.98 11.60 -14.97
N PHE A 51 5.66 11.57 -14.85
CA PHE A 51 4.97 11.63 -13.56
C PHE A 51 5.12 10.29 -12.81
N GLY A 52 5.55 10.36 -11.54
CA GLY A 52 5.66 9.20 -10.64
C GLY A 52 4.36 8.46 -10.32
N ASN A 53 3.25 8.88 -10.89
CA ASN A 53 1.92 8.29 -10.72
C ASN A 53 1.22 8.27 -12.09
N PRO A 54 1.65 7.40 -13.02
CA PRO A 54 1.03 7.30 -14.33
C PRO A 54 -0.48 7.00 -14.29
N PRO A 55 -1.04 6.20 -13.35
CA PRO A 55 -2.49 6.02 -13.30
C PRO A 55 -3.24 7.23 -12.72
N GLN A 56 -2.52 8.26 -12.25
CA GLN A 56 -3.05 9.48 -11.65
C GLN A 56 -4.03 9.20 -10.49
N ILE A 57 -3.82 8.11 -9.77
CA ILE A 57 -4.63 7.74 -8.62
C ILE A 57 -4.20 8.59 -7.42
N GLN A 58 -5.12 9.38 -6.88
CA GLN A 58 -4.90 10.13 -5.65
C GLN A 58 -5.73 9.54 -4.53
N ILE A 59 -5.06 8.90 -3.58
CA ILE A 59 -5.66 8.43 -2.32
C ILE A 59 -5.43 9.55 -1.30
N GLY A 60 -6.49 10.07 -0.70
CA GLY A 60 -6.42 11.16 0.27
C GLY A 60 -5.61 12.37 -0.26
N ARG A 61 -4.53 12.73 0.44
CA ARG A 61 -3.62 13.83 0.07
C ARG A 61 -2.31 13.34 -0.58
N GLY A 62 -2.34 12.18 -1.24
CA GLY A 62 -1.14 11.49 -1.71
C GLY A 62 -0.66 10.43 -0.71
N TRP A 63 -1.63 9.78 -0.07
CA TRP A 63 -1.44 8.72 0.92
C TRP A 63 -1.43 7.36 0.25
N ASP A 64 -0.91 6.34 0.91
CA ASP A 64 -1.03 4.95 0.51
C ASP A 64 -2.23 4.31 1.23
N LEU A 65 -2.95 3.43 0.53
CA LEU A 65 -4.06 2.68 1.10
C LEU A 65 -3.60 1.29 1.52
N TYR A 66 -3.97 0.90 2.73
CA TYR A 66 -3.74 -0.43 3.26
C TYR A 66 -5.05 -1.06 3.70
N VAL A 67 -5.39 -2.22 3.14
CA VAL A 67 -6.48 -3.08 3.63
C VAL A 67 -5.87 -4.24 4.39
N LEU A 68 -6.31 -4.43 5.63
CA LEU A 68 -5.88 -5.48 6.53
C LEU A 68 -6.98 -6.51 6.74
N ARG A 69 -6.59 -7.77 6.89
CA ARG A 69 -7.51 -8.87 7.25
C ARG A 69 -7.07 -9.59 8.52
N CYS A 70 -8.04 -10.17 9.21
CA CYS A 70 -7.78 -11.14 10.25
C CYS A 70 -7.16 -12.41 9.63
N PRO A 71 -6.07 -12.96 10.19
CA PRO A 71 -5.52 -14.23 9.73
C PRO A 71 -6.34 -15.43 10.21
N THR A 72 -7.10 -15.27 11.30
CA THR A 72 -7.84 -16.36 11.97
C THR A 72 -9.19 -16.68 11.32
N SER A 73 -9.87 -15.69 10.73
CA SER A 73 -11.16 -15.87 10.08
C SER A 73 -11.36 -14.87 8.94
N PHE A 74 -12.00 -15.32 7.87
CA PHE A 74 -12.42 -14.46 6.75
C PHE A 74 -13.72 -13.70 7.04
N ASP A 75 -14.48 -14.11 8.04
CA ASP A 75 -15.75 -13.46 8.42
C ASP A 75 -15.53 -12.28 9.37
N HIS A 76 -14.32 -12.13 9.91
CA HIS A 76 -13.98 -10.99 10.76
C HIS A 76 -13.80 -9.72 9.93
N PRO A 77 -14.13 -8.54 10.49
CA PRO A 77 -14.08 -7.29 9.75
C PRO A 77 -12.67 -6.95 9.27
N PHE A 78 -12.60 -6.31 8.10
CA PHE A 78 -11.37 -5.71 7.59
C PHE A 78 -11.09 -4.38 8.30
N ALA A 79 -9.82 -3.98 8.30
CA ALA A 79 -9.41 -2.65 8.72
C ALA A 79 -8.75 -1.90 7.55
N THR A 80 -9.00 -0.60 7.44
CA THR A 80 -8.42 0.27 6.41
C THR A 80 -7.58 1.35 7.06
N TYR A 81 -6.44 1.68 6.44
CA TYR A 81 -5.56 2.74 6.87
C TYR A 81 -5.06 3.55 5.67
N GLU A 82 -4.93 4.86 5.86
CA GLU A 82 -4.44 5.83 4.87
C GLU A 82 -3.31 6.66 5.50
N GLN A 83 -2.16 6.76 4.82
CA GLN A 83 -1.00 7.54 5.29
C GLN A 83 -0.13 8.09 4.18
#